data_AF-A0A6M1LG33-F1
#
_entry.id   AF-A0A6M1LG33-F1
#
_cell.length_a   1.000
_cell.length_b   1.000
_cell.length_c   1.000
_cell.angle_alpha   90.00
_cell.angle_beta   90.00
_cell.angle_gamma   90.00
#
_symmetry.space_group_name_H-M   'P 1'
#
loop_
_entity.id
_entity.type
_entity.pdbx_description
1 polymer ?
#
loop_
_entity_poly.entity_id
_entity_poly.type
_entity_poly.pdbx_seq_one_letter_code
_entity_poly.pdbx_strand_id
1 'polypeptide(L)'
;MSRSMLLASMVLALAPAGAALAQTPADFAGWPVLERRFESTGGGGWIIDDYDPVRIGAECRTDFTAVSPTGERILNTVVFDAVPVRGGGVLCTNGRWRGRDGSGAGTTPLRVFIRADGARFRSP
;
A
#
# COMPACT_ATOMS: atom_id res chain seq x y z
N MET A 1 -5.04 53.77 42.80
CA MET A 1 -3.94 52.96 42.24
C MET A 1 -4.44 51.55 42.00
N SER A 2 -4.12 51.04 40.82
CA SER A 2 -4.70 49.91 40.10
C SER A 2 -4.45 48.54 40.74
N ARG A 3 -5.38 47.58 40.55
CA ARG A 3 -5.09 46.17 40.16
C ARG A 3 -6.39 45.37 39.98
N SER A 4 -7.00 45.52 38.81
CA SER A 4 -7.97 44.54 38.29
C SER A 4 -7.21 43.35 37.73
N MET A 5 -7.25 42.21 38.41
CA MET A 5 -6.76 40.93 37.88
C MET A 5 -7.83 40.35 36.95
N LEU A 6 -7.58 40.43 35.64
CA LEU A 6 -8.36 39.74 34.62
C LEU A 6 -7.98 38.25 34.63
N LEU A 7 -8.90 37.39 35.04
CA LEU A 7 -8.83 35.95 34.74
C LEU A 7 -9.04 35.76 33.23
N ALA A 8 -7.98 35.45 32.51
CA ALA A 8 -8.07 34.97 31.14
C ALA A 8 -8.36 33.46 31.15
N SER A 9 -9.65 33.10 31.10
CA SER A 9 -10.09 31.72 30.81
C SER A 9 -9.73 31.36 29.37
N MET A 10 -8.63 30.65 29.19
CA MET A 10 -8.21 30.12 27.89
C MET A 10 -9.08 28.90 27.57
N VAL A 11 -10.13 29.10 26.77
CA VAL A 11 -10.94 28.02 26.19
C VAL A 11 -10.06 27.31 25.17
N LEU A 12 -9.55 26.14 25.53
CA LEU A 12 -8.86 25.23 24.62
C LEU A 12 -9.92 24.63 23.68
N ALA A 13 -10.10 25.24 22.51
CA ALA A 13 -10.94 24.69 21.45
C ALA A 13 -10.31 23.37 20.96
N LEU A 14 -10.84 22.23 21.43
CA LEU A 14 -10.63 20.93 20.81
C LEU A 14 -11.24 20.99 19.40
N ALA A 15 -10.44 21.35 18.40
CA ALA A 15 -10.80 21.09 17.01
C ALA A 15 -10.91 19.56 16.84
N PRO A 16 -12.03 19.02 16.32
CA PRO A 16 -12.07 17.62 15.95
C PRO A 16 -11.06 17.43 14.81
N ALA A 17 -9.93 16.81 15.11
CA ALA A 17 -9.07 16.23 14.08
C ALA A 17 -9.98 15.33 13.26
N GLY A 18 -10.26 15.73 12.02
CA GLY A 18 -11.11 14.98 11.11
C GLY A 18 -10.64 13.55 11.10
N ALA A 19 -11.43 12.66 11.70
CA ALA A 19 -11.13 11.24 11.68
C ALA A 19 -11.16 10.84 10.22
N ALA A 20 -9.99 10.68 9.60
CA ALA A 20 -9.88 9.99 8.34
C ALA A 20 -10.66 8.68 8.52
N LEU A 21 -11.73 8.51 7.74
CA LEU A 21 -12.58 7.33 7.85
C LEU A 21 -11.69 6.13 7.60
N ALA A 22 -11.24 5.46 8.68
CA ALA A 22 -10.32 4.35 8.48
C ALA A 22 -11.04 3.30 7.64
N GLN A 23 -10.34 2.79 6.64
CA GLN A 23 -10.93 1.90 5.67
C GLN A 23 -11.38 0.61 6.36
N THR A 24 -12.41 -0.02 5.81
CA THR A 24 -12.94 -1.31 6.24
C THR A 24 -12.80 -2.33 5.10
N PRO A 25 -12.87 -3.64 5.37
CA PRO A 25 -12.83 -4.66 4.31
C PRO A 25 -13.89 -4.45 3.21
N ALA A 26 -15.04 -3.85 3.54
CA ALA A 26 -16.11 -3.56 2.58
C ALA A 26 -15.66 -2.59 1.46
N ASP A 27 -14.69 -1.71 1.74
CA ASP A 27 -14.16 -0.76 0.77
C ASP A 27 -13.38 -1.46 -0.37
N PHE A 28 -12.98 -2.72 -0.15
CA PHE A 28 -12.21 -3.53 -1.09
C PHE A 28 -13.04 -4.70 -1.66
N ALA A 29 -14.33 -4.80 -1.35
CA ALA A 29 -15.16 -5.95 -1.74
C ALA A 29 -15.28 -6.14 -3.26
N GLY A 30 -15.16 -5.05 -4.04
CA GLY A 30 -15.16 -5.09 -5.51
C GLY A 30 -13.79 -5.22 -6.15
N TRP A 31 -12.71 -5.31 -5.37
CA TRP A 31 -11.37 -5.47 -5.93
C TRP A 31 -11.20 -6.90 -6.47
N PRO A 32 -10.66 -7.07 -7.69
CA PRO A 32 -10.39 -8.39 -8.21
C PRO A 32 -9.34 -9.10 -7.36
N VAL A 33 -9.41 -10.43 -7.36
CA VAL A 33 -8.38 -11.28 -6.76
C VAL A 33 -7.03 -10.96 -7.41
N LEU A 34 -5.99 -10.86 -6.60
CA LEU A 34 -4.63 -10.68 -7.09
C LEU A 34 -4.14 -12.00 -7.69
N GLU A 35 -4.06 -12.05 -9.01
CA GLU A 35 -3.34 -13.11 -9.71
C GLU A 35 -1.83 -12.96 -9.49
N ARG A 36 -1.13 -14.09 -9.41
CA ARG A 36 0.33 -14.11 -9.27
C ARG A 36 1.07 -13.67 -10.54
N ARG A 37 0.38 -13.81 -11.68
CA ARG A 37 0.90 -13.51 -13.01
C ARG A 37 -0.04 -12.53 -13.72
N PHE A 38 0.45 -11.38 -14.16
CA PHE A 38 -0.37 -10.36 -14.81
C PHE A 38 0.49 -9.40 -15.66
N GLU A 39 -0.15 -8.65 -16.55
CA GLU A 39 0.54 -7.62 -17.34
C GLU A 39 1.04 -6.45 -16.48
N SER A 40 2.28 -6.05 -16.70
CA SER A 40 2.89 -4.91 -16.01
C SER A 40 2.12 -3.62 -16.26
N THR A 41 1.87 -2.87 -15.19
CA THR A 41 1.25 -1.53 -15.26
C THR A 41 2.18 -0.48 -15.88
N GLY A 42 3.47 -0.78 -16.03
CA GLY A 42 4.43 0.08 -16.73
C GLY A 42 4.35 0.03 -18.25
N GLY A 43 3.53 -0.85 -18.83
CA GLY A 43 3.39 -1.03 -20.28
C GLY A 43 4.52 -1.85 -20.93
N GLY A 44 4.58 -1.84 -22.26
CA GLY A 44 5.64 -2.52 -23.03
C GLY A 44 5.52 -4.05 -23.13
N GLY A 45 4.37 -4.62 -22.75
CA GLY A 45 4.12 -6.06 -22.84
C GLY A 45 4.87 -6.92 -21.82
N TRP A 46 5.44 -6.29 -20.78
CA TRP A 46 6.09 -7.02 -19.70
C TRP A 46 5.08 -7.80 -18.88
N ILE A 47 5.41 -9.03 -18.52
CA ILE A 47 4.61 -9.85 -17.61
C ILE A 47 5.27 -9.86 -16.23
N ILE A 48 4.49 -9.58 -15.20
CA ILE A 48 4.86 -9.76 -13.81
C ILE A 48 4.50 -11.17 -13.41
N ASP A 49 5.41 -11.87 -12.76
CA ASP A 49 5.28 -13.26 -12.36
C ASP A 49 5.71 -13.44 -10.90
N ASP A 50 5.19 -14.48 -10.25
CA ASP A 50 5.45 -14.80 -8.84
C ASP A 50 5.09 -13.70 -7.82
N TYR A 51 4.15 -12.83 -8.18
CA TYR A 51 3.78 -11.69 -7.35
C TYR A 51 2.89 -12.10 -6.17
N ASP A 52 3.42 -12.05 -4.94
CA ASP A 52 2.75 -12.56 -3.74
C ASP A 52 3.14 -11.79 -2.47
N PRO A 53 2.62 -10.56 -2.28
CA PRO A 53 2.99 -9.72 -1.15
C PRO A 53 2.59 -10.35 0.17
N VAL A 54 3.53 -10.32 1.11
CA VAL A 54 3.32 -10.72 2.50
C VAL A 54 3.60 -9.53 3.40
N ARG A 55 2.84 -9.40 4.49
CA ARG A 55 3.12 -8.38 5.51
C ARG A 55 4.29 -8.82 6.38
N ILE A 56 5.26 -7.93 6.55
CA ILE A 56 6.40 -8.05 7.45
C ILE A 56 6.45 -6.76 8.29
N GLY A 57 5.93 -6.82 9.52
CA GLY A 57 5.86 -5.65 10.40
C GLY A 57 5.02 -4.50 9.83
N ALA A 58 5.68 -3.39 9.51
CA ALA A 58 5.07 -2.18 8.96
C ALA A 58 5.10 -2.10 7.43
N GLU A 59 5.59 -3.15 6.76
CA GLU A 59 5.70 -3.20 5.31
C GLU A 59 4.97 -4.41 4.73
N CYS A 60 4.60 -4.35 3.45
CA CYS A 60 4.35 -5.55 2.66
C CYS A 60 5.49 -5.73 1.65
N ARG A 61 5.96 -6.96 1.44
CA ARG A 61 7.06 -7.25 0.54
C ARG A 61 6.73 -8.43 -0.36
N THR A 62 7.11 -8.34 -1.64
CA THR A 62 7.21 -9.49 -2.52
C THR A 62 8.44 -9.38 -3.40
N ASP A 63 9.01 -10.52 -3.72
CA ASP A 63 9.87 -10.67 -4.88
C ASP A 63 9.00 -11.00 -6.08
N PHE A 64 9.42 -10.61 -7.27
CA PHE A 64 8.69 -10.90 -8.50
C PHE A 64 9.66 -10.94 -9.68
N THR A 65 9.26 -11.64 -10.75
CA THR A 65 9.99 -11.62 -12.01
C THR A 65 9.28 -10.72 -13.00
N ALA A 66 10.00 -9.79 -13.63
CA ALA A 66 9.54 -9.10 -14.82
C ALA A 66 10.05 -9.87 -16.04
N VAL A 67 9.13 -10.33 -16.88
CA VAL A 67 9.42 -11.10 -18.09
C VAL A 67 9.14 -10.23 -19.31
N SER A 68 10.16 -10.00 -20.14
CA SER A 68 10.00 -9.19 -21.36
C SER A 68 9.26 -9.97 -22.45
N PRO A 69 8.73 -9.28 -23.48
CA PRO A 69 8.16 -9.95 -24.66
C PRO A 69 9.15 -10.86 -25.41
N THR A 70 10.46 -10.63 -25.26
CA THR A 70 11.52 -11.43 -25.88
C THR A 70 12.04 -12.55 -24.97
N GLY A 71 11.47 -12.71 -23.77
CA GLY A 71 11.79 -13.77 -22.83
C GLY A 71 12.89 -13.44 -21.80
N GLU A 72 13.38 -12.20 -21.79
CA GLU A 72 14.30 -11.73 -20.74
C GLU A 72 13.60 -11.80 -19.37
N ARG A 73 14.32 -12.21 -18.33
CA ARG A 73 13.78 -12.35 -16.97
C ARG A 73 14.60 -11.55 -15.98
N ILE A 74 13.97 -10.57 -15.35
CA ILE A 74 14.62 -9.69 -14.36
C ILE A 74 13.98 -9.92 -13.00
N LEU A 75 14.80 -10.27 -12.00
CA LEU A 75 14.33 -10.45 -10.63
C LEU A 75 14.25 -9.11 -9.92
N ASN A 76 13.10 -8.84 -9.32
CA ASN A 76 12.80 -7.59 -8.65
C ASN A 76 12.31 -7.84 -7.23
N THR A 77 12.33 -6.78 -6.41
CA THR A 77 11.64 -6.71 -5.12
C THR A 77 10.80 -5.45 -5.10
N VAL A 78 9.58 -5.55 -4.58
CA VAL A 78 8.75 -4.40 -4.23
C VAL A 78 8.45 -4.40 -2.73
N VAL A 79 8.47 -3.20 -2.16
CA VAL A 79 8.10 -2.91 -0.78
C VAL A 79 6.98 -1.89 -0.78
N PHE A 80 5.97 -2.14 0.03
CA PHE A 80 4.82 -1.29 0.28
C PHE A 80 4.77 -0.88 1.73
N ASP A 81 4.14 0.26 2.00
CA ASP A 81 3.70 0.61 3.33
C ASP A 81 2.51 -0.29 3.70
N ALA A 82 2.51 -0.89 4.90
CA ALA A 82 1.41 -1.70 5.39
C ALA A 82 0.49 -0.88 6.31
N VAL A 83 -0.71 -0.57 5.83
CA VAL A 83 -1.73 0.18 6.56
C VAL A 83 -2.77 -0.79 7.15
N PRO A 84 -2.93 -0.86 8.48
CA PRO A 84 -3.98 -1.68 9.10
C PRO A 84 -5.38 -1.20 8.67
N VAL A 85 -6.25 -2.15 8.32
CA VAL A 85 -7.65 -1.89 7.96
C VAL A 85 -8.56 -2.18 9.16
N ARG A 86 -9.49 -1.27 9.47
CA ARG A 86 -10.41 -1.46 10.60
C ARG A 86 -11.32 -2.65 10.32
N GLY A 87 -11.40 -3.59 11.26
CA GLY A 87 -12.17 -4.83 11.08
C GLY A 87 -11.37 -5.95 10.43
N GLY A 88 -10.08 -5.72 10.12
CA GLY A 88 -9.12 -6.77 9.78
C GLY A 88 -8.47 -6.59 8.41
N GLY A 89 -7.36 -7.28 8.23
CA GLY A 89 -6.54 -7.19 7.02
C GLY A 89 -5.61 -5.98 7.00
N VAL A 90 -4.92 -5.85 5.86
CA VAL A 90 -3.83 -4.92 5.65
C VAL A 90 -3.92 -4.39 4.23
N LEU A 91 -3.85 -3.09 4.07
CA LEU A 91 -3.67 -2.46 2.77
C LEU A 91 -2.20 -2.16 2.55
N CYS A 92 -1.62 -2.76 1.52
CA CYS A 92 -0.30 -2.48 1.00
C CYS A 92 -0.40 -1.33 -0.02
N THR A 93 0.27 -0.21 0.25
CA THR A 93 0.20 1.01 -0.58
C THR A 93 1.59 1.63 -0.79
N ASN A 94 1.69 2.63 -1.67
CA ASN A 94 2.92 3.38 -1.95
C ASN A 94 4.09 2.46 -2.36
N GLY A 95 3.82 1.51 -3.26
CA GLY A 95 4.78 0.49 -3.67
C GLY A 95 6.02 1.07 -4.33
N ARG A 96 7.19 0.67 -3.85
CA ARG A 96 8.52 1.02 -4.39
C ARG A 96 9.23 -0.26 -4.79
N TRP A 97 9.62 -0.37 -6.04
CA TRP A 97 10.29 -1.56 -6.57
C TRP A 97 11.71 -1.26 -7.02
N ARG A 98 12.53 -2.31 -7.04
CA ARG A 98 13.90 -2.28 -7.57
C ARG A 98 14.26 -3.61 -8.20
N GLY A 99 15.03 -3.56 -9.28
CA GLY A 99 15.76 -4.70 -9.83
C GLY A 99 16.84 -5.15 -8.84
N ARG A 100 16.96 -6.46 -8.65
CA ARG A 100 17.96 -7.02 -7.73
C ARG A 100 19.37 -6.99 -8.31
N ASP A 101 19.47 -6.95 -9.62
CA ASP A 101 20.69 -6.76 -10.41
C ASP A 101 21.11 -5.28 -10.53
N GLY A 102 20.32 -4.35 -10.00
CA GLY A 102 20.56 -2.91 -10.12
C GLY A 102 20.13 -2.30 -11.46
N SER A 103 19.43 -3.06 -12.30
CA SER A 103 18.95 -2.60 -13.63
C SER A 103 17.97 -1.43 -13.57
N GLY A 104 17.27 -1.23 -12.46
CA GLY A 104 16.33 -0.13 -12.31
C GLY A 104 15.60 -0.09 -10.98
N ALA A 105 14.81 0.96 -10.80
CA ALA A 105 13.91 1.14 -9.67
C ALA A 105 12.76 2.06 -10.07
N GLY A 106 11.67 2.02 -9.30
CA GLY A 106 10.53 2.88 -9.52
C GLY A 106 9.44 2.71 -8.48
N THR A 107 8.26 3.21 -8.82
CA THR A 107 7.05 3.06 -8.01
C THR A 107 5.97 2.33 -8.77
N THR A 108 4.99 1.78 -8.07
CA THR A 108 3.78 1.20 -8.68
C THR A 108 2.53 1.83 -8.07
N PRO A 109 1.51 2.17 -8.90
CA PRO A 109 0.22 2.60 -8.39
C PRO A 109 -0.61 1.42 -7.85
N LEU A 110 -0.19 0.17 -8.12
CA LEU A 110 -0.86 -1.03 -7.66
C LEU A 110 -0.97 -1.00 -6.14
N ARG A 111 -2.18 -1.15 -5.62
CA ARG A 111 -2.42 -1.38 -4.19
C ARG A 111 -2.89 -2.82 -4.00
N VAL A 112 -2.54 -3.40 -2.86
CA VAL A 112 -2.94 -4.78 -2.54
C VAL A 112 -3.60 -4.81 -1.17
N PHE A 113 -4.83 -5.30 -1.11
CA PHE A 113 -5.48 -5.62 0.15
C PHE A 113 -5.25 -7.10 0.48
N ILE A 114 -4.59 -7.36 1.61
CA ILE A 114 -4.42 -8.70 2.18
C ILE A 114 -5.46 -8.83 3.29
N ARG A 115 -6.48 -9.64 3.05
CA ARG A 115 -7.53 -9.90 4.03
C ARG A 115 -6.99 -10.78 5.16
N ALA A 116 -7.68 -10.77 6.31
CA ALA A 116 -7.26 -11.50 7.51
C ALA A 116 -7.15 -13.03 7.30
N ASP A 117 -7.84 -13.60 6.30
CA ASP A 117 -7.77 -15.01 5.90
C ASP A 117 -6.62 -15.30 4.91
N GLY A 118 -5.81 -14.30 4.55
CA GLY A 118 -4.69 -14.42 3.62
C GLY A 118 -5.06 -14.26 2.15
N ALA A 119 -6.35 -14.07 1.81
CA ALA A 119 -6.75 -13.75 0.45
C ALA A 119 -6.23 -12.36 0.04
N ARG A 120 -5.79 -12.24 -1.22
CA ARG A 120 -5.16 -11.02 -1.74
C ARG A 120 -5.99 -10.47 -2.89
N PHE A 121 -6.22 -9.17 -2.85
CA PHE A 121 -7.01 -8.44 -3.83
C PHE A 121 -6.23 -7.23 -4.30
N ARG A 122 -6.34 -6.85 -5.57
CA ARG A 122 -5.62 -5.72 -6.15
C ARG A 122 -6.53 -4.56 -6.48
N SER A 123 -6.00 -3.35 -6.43
CA SER A 123 -6.69 -2.20 -7.01
C SER A 123 -7.04 -2.46 -8.48
N PRO A 124 -8.20 -1.99 -8.95
CA PRO A 124 -8.58 -2.04 -10.37
C PRO A 124 -7.52 -1.42 -11.27
#